data_AF-A0A937NBB5-F1
#
_entry.id   AF-A0A937NBB5-F1
#
_cell.length_a   1.000
_cell.length_b   1.000
_cell.length_c   1.000
_cell.angle_alpha   90.00
_cell.angle_beta   90.00
_cell.angle_gamma   90.00
#
_symmetry.space_group_name_H-M   'P 1'
#
loop_
_entity.id
_entity.type
_entity.pdbx_description
1 polymer ?
#
loop_
_entity_poly.entity_id
_entity_poly.type
_entity_poly.pdbx_seq_one_letter_code
_entity_poly.pdbx_strand_id
1 'polypeptide(L)'
;MMHTSIHGPSVLAPVLFCLLSAFVVGIVKGDEPPPPAASKARVRLGVAVVQPLVVPGDVQGNVDRMRPLVAEAARQEARLVVFSECGITGYDLKGKGAAAAVKLDDPALSRVDEMAKNHCVAIVTGLFERFEGGVRNT
;
A
#
# COMPACT_ATOMS: atom_id res chain seq x y z
N MET A 1 25.88 55.11 8.62
CA MET A 1 26.47 54.13 7.70
C MET A 1 25.61 52.89 7.77
N MET A 2 24.89 52.57 6.70
CA MET A 2 24.02 51.40 6.60
C MET A 2 24.87 50.12 6.63
N HIS A 3 24.41 49.09 7.34
CA HIS A 3 24.50 47.72 6.86
C HIS A 3 23.40 46.87 7.49
N THR A 4 22.56 46.34 6.60
CA THR A 4 21.55 45.30 6.76
C THR A 4 22.19 43.94 7.08
N SER A 5 21.50 43.07 7.82
CA SER A 5 20.88 41.84 7.28
C SER A 5 20.75 40.67 8.29
N ILE A 6 19.48 40.35 8.60
CA ILE A 6 18.79 39.05 8.60
C ILE A 6 19.11 37.97 9.67
N HIS A 7 18.03 37.59 10.38
CA HIS A 7 17.83 36.44 11.26
C HIS A 7 17.86 35.08 10.56
N GLY A 8 18.25 34.03 11.29
CA GLY A 8 17.85 32.65 11.00
C GLY A 8 17.70 31.83 12.29
N PRO A 9 16.48 31.36 12.65
CA PRO A 9 16.31 30.49 13.80
C PRO A 9 16.69 29.03 13.47
N SER A 10 17.30 28.40 14.46
CA SER A 10 17.54 26.97 14.69
C SER A 10 16.68 25.99 13.89
N VAL A 11 17.32 25.24 12.98
CA VAL A 11 16.77 24.09 12.28
C VAL A 11 16.92 22.84 13.16
N LEU A 12 16.06 22.72 14.17
CA LEU A 12 15.94 21.52 15.01
C LEU A 12 14.54 20.90 14.87
N ALA A 13 14.07 20.70 13.64
CA ALA A 13 12.89 19.89 13.29
C ALA A 13 12.83 19.74 11.75
N PRO A 14 13.22 18.57 11.19
CA PRO A 14 12.15 17.75 10.60
C PRO A 14 12.38 16.23 10.66
N VAL A 15 13.37 15.72 11.41
CA VAL A 15 13.66 14.27 11.42
C VAL A 15 12.57 13.46 12.17
N LEU A 16 11.77 14.12 13.01
CA LEU A 16 10.73 13.48 13.82
C LEU A 16 9.40 13.23 13.08
N PHE A 17 9.25 13.69 11.84
CA PHE A 17 7.99 13.55 11.07
C PHE A 17 7.87 12.23 10.27
N CYS A 18 8.91 11.38 10.29
CA CYS A 18 8.91 10.11 9.56
C CYS A 18 8.24 8.93 10.29
N LEU A 19 7.72 9.11 11.50
CA LEU A 19 7.31 7.98 12.36
C LEU A 19 5.79 7.83 12.62
N LEU A 20 4.92 8.61 11.97
CA LEU A 20 3.50 8.65 12.38
C LEU A 20 2.45 8.57 11.28
N SER A 21 2.77 8.09 10.08
CA SER A 21 1.77 8.13 9.02
C SER A 21 1.81 6.95 8.07
N ALA A 22 0.95 5.98 8.37
CA ALA A 22 0.20 5.27 7.34
C ALA A 22 -0.71 6.28 6.60
N PHE A 23 -0.13 7.10 5.72
CA PHE A 23 -0.94 7.88 4.80
C PHE A 23 -1.43 6.94 3.70
N VAL A 24 -2.74 6.74 3.62
CA VAL A 24 -3.39 6.39 2.37
C VAL A 24 -3.13 7.57 1.43
N VAL A 25 -2.30 7.39 0.41
CA VAL A 25 -2.03 8.44 -0.57
C VAL A 25 -3.16 8.42 -1.59
N GLY A 26 -4.10 9.35 -1.40
CA GLY A 26 -5.00 9.90 -2.41
C GLY A 26 -6.01 8.97 -3.08
N ILE A 27 -7.30 9.20 -2.84
CA ILE A 27 -8.34 8.76 -3.77
C ILE A 27 -8.33 9.71 -4.97
N VAL A 28 -8.00 9.18 -6.15
CA VAL A 28 -8.21 9.91 -7.41
C VAL A 28 -9.72 9.87 -7.73
N LYS A 29 -10.41 10.96 -7.42
CA LYS A 29 -11.81 11.17 -7.81
C LYS A 29 -11.80 11.89 -9.17
N GLY A 30 -12.21 11.20 -10.24
CA GLY A 30 -12.29 11.83 -11.55
C GLY A 30 -13.42 12.86 -11.61
N ASP A 31 -13.08 14.13 -11.86
CA ASP A 31 -14.03 15.19 -12.21
C ASP A 31 -14.25 15.20 -13.74
N GLU A 32 -15.49 15.38 -14.22
CA GLU A 32 -15.77 15.45 -15.67
C GLU A 32 -16.84 16.51 -16.06
N PRO A 33 -16.75 17.12 -17.28
CA PRO A 33 -17.74 18.04 -17.84
C PRO A 33 -19.03 17.34 -18.32
N PRO A 34 -20.11 18.08 -18.67
CA PRO A 34 -21.39 17.47 -19.03
C PRO A 34 -21.33 16.70 -20.37
N PRO A 35 -21.97 15.51 -20.48
CA PRO A 35 -21.77 14.61 -21.61
C PRO A 35 -22.69 14.92 -22.83
N PRO A 36 -22.23 14.70 -24.08
CA PRO A 36 -23.10 14.50 -25.24
C PRO A 36 -23.75 13.09 -25.21
N ALA A 37 -24.87 12.96 -25.92
CA ALA A 37 -25.86 11.89 -25.80
C ALA A 37 -25.36 10.43 -25.89
N ALA A 38 -26.04 9.58 -25.12
CA ALA A 38 -25.98 8.11 -25.02
C ALA A 38 -24.60 7.50 -24.67
N SER A 39 -24.16 7.70 -23.43
CA SER A 39 -22.94 7.06 -22.92
C SER A 39 -23.22 5.68 -22.31
N LYS A 40 -22.33 4.70 -22.57
CA LYS A 40 -22.26 3.45 -21.79
C LYS A 40 -22.19 3.82 -20.32
N ALA A 41 -22.91 3.10 -19.45
CA ALA A 41 -22.89 3.32 -18.01
C ALA A 41 -21.43 3.42 -17.52
N ARG A 42 -21.03 4.61 -17.05
CA ARG A 42 -19.70 4.82 -16.49
C ARG A 42 -19.67 4.26 -15.07
N VAL A 43 -18.80 3.28 -14.83
CA VAL A 43 -18.51 2.79 -13.49
C VAL A 43 -17.47 3.70 -12.86
N ARG A 44 -17.78 4.29 -11.70
CA ARG A 44 -16.79 4.98 -10.86
C ARG A 44 -16.15 3.95 -9.94
N LEU A 45 -14.83 3.81 -10.02
CA LEU A 45 -14.05 2.90 -9.17
C LEU A 45 -13.17 3.71 -8.22
N GLY A 46 -13.43 3.62 -6.92
CA GLY A 46 -12.52 4.14 -5.90
C GLY A 46 -11.30 3.23 -5.77
N VAL A 47 -10.11 3.79 -5.88
CA VAL A 47 -8.84 3.06 -5.74
C VAL A 47 -8.04 3.67 -4.61
N ALA A 48 -7.53 2.84 -3.70
CA ALA A 48 -6.57 3.23 -2.67
C ALA A 48 -5.20 2.64 -2.98
N VAL A 49 -4.17 3.48 -3.02
CA VAL A 49 -2.77 3.05 -3.15
C VAL A 49 -2.12 3.18 -1.78
N VAL A 50 -1.60 2.07 -1.26
CA VAL A 50 -1.19 1.95 0.14
C VAL A 50 0.33 1.83 0.23
N GLN A 51 0.92 2.62 1.13
CA GLN A 51 2.36 2.62 1.39
C GLN A 51 2.66 2.28 2.87
N PRO A 52 2.61 0.99 3.25
CA PRO A 52 2.94 0.57 4.61
C PRO A 52 4.44 0.39 4.82
N LEU A 53 4.86 0.29 6.08
CA LEU A 53 6.13 -0.36 6.42
C LEU A 53 6.01 -1.85 6.11
N VAL A 54 6.90 -2.35 5.24
CA VAL A 54 7.04 -3.78 4.94
C VAL A 54 8.41 -4.24 5.45
N VAL A 55 8.42 -5.22 6.33
CA VAL A 55 9.64 -5.76 6.95
C VAL A 55 10.04 -7.04 6.20
N PRO A 56 11.20 -7.06 5.50
CA PRO A 56 11.65 -8.24 4.76
C PRO A 56 11.79 -9.48 5.64
N GLY A 57 11.08 -10.55 5.27
CA GLY A 57 11.04 -11.81 6.00
C GLY A 57 9.92 -11.94 7.05
N ASP A 58 9.23 -10.85 7.40
CA ASP A 58 8.14 -10.84 8.39
C ASP A 58 6.77 -10.98 7.71
N VAL A 59 6.52 -12.14 7.08
CA VAL A 59 5.28 -12.39 6.31
C VAL A 59 4.02 -12.09 7.13
N GLN A 60 3.93 -12.63 8.35
CA GLN A 60 2.75 -12.48 9.19
C GLN A 60 2.57 -11.04 9.67
N GLY A 61 3.64 -10.38 10.12
CA GLY A 61 3.56 -9.00 10.56
C GLY A 61 3.23 -8.04 9.42
N ASN A 62 3.70 -8.31 8.20
CA ASN A 62 3.34 -7.50 7.02
C ASN A 62 1.86 -7.64 6.69
N VAL A 63 1.33 -8.87 6.67
CA VAL A 63 -0.12 -9.12 6.50
C VAL A 63 -0.92 -8.46 7.61
N ASP A 64 -0.47 -8.49 8.86
CA ASP A 64 -1.15 -7.80 9.96
C ASP A 64 -1.16 -6.28 9.83
N ARG A 65 -0.10 -5.69 9.24
CA ARG A 65 -0.06 -4.26 8.92
C ARG A 65 -1.01 -3.90 7.77
N MET A 66 -1.38 -4.83 6.89
CA MET A 66 -2.36 -4.57 5.82
C MET A 66 -3.78 -4.35 6.37
N ARG A 67 -4.18 -5.10 7.40
CA ARG A 67 -5.55 -5.13 7.94
C ARG A 67 -6.16 -3.74 8.24
N PRO A 68 -5.53 -2.87 9.07
CA PRO A 68 -6.09 -1.55 9.35
C PRO A 68 -6.16 -0.65 8.10
N LEU A 69 -5.28 -0.87 7.11
CA LEU A 69 -5.21 -0.06 5.88
C LEU A 69 -6.32 -0.44 4.90
N VAL A 70 -6.63 -1.73 4.79
CA VAL A 70 -7.77 -2.22 4.00
C VAL A 70 -9.08 -1.69 4.59
N ALA A 71 -9.23 -1.75 5.91
CA ALA A 71 -10.41 -1.22 6.61
C ALA A 71 -10.58 0.28 6.35
N GLU A 72 -9.49 1.04 6.44
CA GLU A 72 -9.50 2.49 6.18
C GLU A 72 -9.82 2.81 4.72
N ALA A 73 -9.24 2.08 3.77
CA ALA A 73 -9.54 2.25 2.34
C ALA A 73 -11.03 2.00 2.04
N ALA A 74 -11.60 0.93 2.61
CA ALA A 74 -13.03 0.63 2.48
C ALA A 74 -13.91 1.72 3.10
N ARG A 75 -13.51 2.26 4.27
CA ARG A 75 -14.20 3.41 4.91
C ARG A 75 -14.19 4.66 4.03
N GLN A 76 -13.16 4.84 3.21
CA GLN A 76 -13.06 5.92 2.22
C GLN A 76 -13.70 5.57 0.86
N GLU A 77 -14.54 4.52 0.80
CA GLU A 77 -15.27 4.09 -0.40
C GLU A 77 -14.39 3.51 -1.53
N ALA A 78 -13.14 3.12 -1.24
CA ALA A 78 -12.38 2.33 -2.20
C ALA A 78 -13.04 0.97 -2.46
N ARG A 79 -12.85 0.46 -3.68
CA ARG A 79 -13.26 -0.90 -4.11
C ARG A 79 -12.06 -1.72 -4.61
N LEU A 80 -10.93 -1.06 -4.84
CA LEU A 80 -9.64 -1.67 -5.13
C LEU A 80 -8.58 -1.07 -4.21
N VAL A 81 -7.81 -1.94 -3.54
CA VAL A 81 -6.70 -1.56 -2.67
C VAL A 81 -5.42 -2.16 -3.23
N VAL A 82 -4.44 -1.32 -3.54
CA VAL A 82 -3.18 -1.72 -4.17
C VAL A 82 -2.04 -1.51 -3.19
N PHE A 83 -1.33 -2.59 -2.88
CA PHE A 83 -0.10 -2.61 -2.09
C PHE A 83 1.13 -2.65 -3.00
N SER A 84 2.29 -2.38 -2.43
CA SER A 84 3.57 -2.42 -3.14
C SER A 84 3.93 -3.81 -3.66
N GLU A 85 4.91 -3.83 -4.57
CA GLU A 85 5.71 -5.01 -4.87
C GLU A 85 6.21 -5.67 -3.57
N CYS A 86 6.17 -7.01 -3.52
CA CYS A 86 6.55 -7.80 -2.36
C CYS A 86 5.92 -7.30 -1.04
N GLY A 87 4.70 -6.76 -1.06
CA GLY A 87 3.99 -6.25 0.12
C GLY A 87 3.77 -7.29 1.24
N ILE A 88 3.83 -8.59 0.90
CA ILE A 88 3.72 -9.69 1.88
C ILE A 88 5.09 -10.09 2.42
N THR A 89 6.03 -10.43 1.55
CA THR A 89 7.34 -11.00 1.95
C THR A 89 8.39 -9.94 2.26
N GLY A 90 8.19 -8.72 1.78
CA GLY A 90 9.17 -7.65 1.74
C GLY A 90 10.23 -7.83 0.67
N TYR A 91 10.91 -6.72 0.35
CA TYR A 91 12.00 -6.67 -0.62
C TYR A 91 13.27 -6.16 0.05
N ASP A 92 14.38 -6.86 -0.18
CA ASP A 92 15.70 -6.43 0.28
C ASP A 92 16.82 -7.00 -0.58
N LEU A 93 17.94 -6.29 -0.62
CA LEU A 93 19.13 -6.71 -1.37
C LEU A 93 19.88 -7.88 -0.70
N LYS A 94 19.52 -8.24 0.55
CA LYS A 94 20.16 -9.33 1.30
C LYS A 94 19.38 -10.65 1.18
N GLY A 95 18.30 -10.68 0.41
CA GLY A 95 17.52 -11.88 0.11
C GLY A 95 16.64 -12.38 1.25
N LYS A 96 16.40 -11.60 2.31
CA LYS A 96 15.51 -12.01 3.42
C LYS A 96 14.08 -12.23 2.94
N GLY A 97 13.56 -11.34 2.11
CA GLY A 97 12.22 -11.48 1.52
C GLY A 97 12.11 -12.73 0.65
N ALA A 98 13.10 -12.96 -0.23
CA ALA A 98 13.14 -14.14 -1.08
C ALA A 98 13.30 -15.44 -0.27
N ALA A 99 14.07 -15.42 0.82
CA ALA A 99 14.18 -16.55 1.73
C ALA A 99 12.84 -16.89 2.41
N ALA A 100 11.99 -15.88 2.65
CA ALA A 100 10.66 -16.03 3.20
C ALA A 100 9.56 -16.27 2.14
N ALA A 101 9.93 -16.66 0.91
CA ALA A 101 8.97 -16.96 -0.14
C ALA A 101 7.96 -18.03 0.28
N VAL A 102 6.69 -17.77 0.00
CA VAL A 102 5.53 -18.61 0.39
C VAL A 102 4.88 -19.22 -0.85
N LYS A 103 4.16 -20.34 -0.68
CA LYS A 103 3.34 -20.90 -1.76
C LYS A 103 2.01 -20.14 -1.86
N LEU A 104 1.29 -20.30 -2.98
CA LEU A 104 -0.02 -19.66 -3.17
C LEU A 104 -1.13 -20.22 -2.25
N ASP A 105 -0.91 -21.38 -1.63
CA ASP A 105 -1.79 -21.97 -0.62
C ASP A 105 -1.36 -21.65 0.83
N ASP A 106 -0.43 -20.71 1.03
CA ASP A 106 0.03 -20.32 2.36
C ASP A 106 -1.08 -19.65 3.19
N PRO A 107 -1.23 -19.97 4.49
CA PRO A 107 -2.23 -19.37 5.35
C PRO A 107 -2.20 -17.83 5.41
N ALA A 108 -1.03 -17.21 5.19
CA ALA A 108 -0.90 -15.76 5.10
C ALA A 108 -1.80 -15.16 3.99
N LEU A 109 -1.93 -15.86 2.85
CA LEU A 109 -2.76 -15.42 1.73
C LEU A 109 -4.25 -15.61 2.02
N SER A 110 -4.62 -16.67 2.76
CA SER A 110 -6.00 -16.83 3.23
C SER A 110 -6.44 -15.65 4.10
N ARG A 111 -5.55 -15.12 4.95
CA ARG A 111 -5.85 -13.92 5.76
C ARG A 111 -6.09 -12.68 4.89
N VAL A 112 -5.36 -12.53 3.77
CA VAL A 112 -5.58 -11.41 2.83
C VAL A 112 -6.92 -11.57 2.11
N ASP A 113 -7.27 -12.78 1.69
CA ASP A 113 -8.58 -13.10 1.10
C ASP A 113 -9.74 -12.81 2.08
N GLU A 114 -9.59 -13.18 3.35
CA GLU A 114 -10.54 -12.83 4.41
C GLU A 114 -10.68 -11.31 4.57
N MET A 115 -9.58 -10.55 4.55
CA MET A 115 -9.63 -9.08 4.60
C MET A 115 -10.41 -8.50 3.41
N ALA A 116 -10.16 -8.99 2.20
CA ALA A 116 -10.87 -8.57 0.99
C ALA A 116 -12.39 -8.82 1.11
N LYS A 117 -12.77 -10.02 1.55
CA LYS A 117 -14.17 -10.43 1.76
C LYS A 117 -14.87 -9.59 2.83
N ASN A 118 -14.23 -9.42 3.98
CA ASN A 118 -14.81 -8.68 5.12
C ASN A 118 -15.09 -7.21 4.81
N HIS A 119 -14.32 -6.61 3.89
CA HIS A 119 -14.45 -5.21 3.51
C HIS A 119 -15.08 -4.98 2.13
N CYS A 120 -15.46 -6.05 1.41
CA CYS A 120 -16.00 -5.98 0.04
C CYS A 120 -15.10 -5.18 -0.92
N VAL A 121 -13.79 -5.41 -0.85
CA VAL A 121 -12.79 -4.77 -1.73
C VAL A 121 -11.96 -5.84 -2.46
N ALA A 122 -11.45 -5.50 -3.64
CA ALA A 122 -10.36 -6.24 -4.26
C ALA A 122 -9.02 -5.77 -3.68
N ILE A 123 -8.09 -6.70 -3.44
CA ILE A 123 -6.73 -6.41 -2.97
C ILE A 123 -5.73 -6.87 -4.02
N VAL A 124 -4.80 -6.00 -4.38
CA VAL A 124 -3.61 -6.33 -5.20
C VAL A 124 -2.40 -6.16 -4.32
N THR A 125 -1.55 -7.18 -4.24
CA THR A 125 -0.30 -7.16 -3.48
C THR A 125 0.70 -8.09 -4.13
N GLY A 126 1.99 -7.79 -4.01
CA GLY A 126 3.06 -8.66 -4.50
C GLY A 126 3.68 -9.52 -3.39
N LEU A 127 4.32 -10.61 -3.79
CA LEU A 127 5.08 -11.49 -2.90
C LEU A 127 6.22 -12.19 -3.64
N PHE A 128 7.19 -12.70 -2.87
CA PHE A 128 7.99 -13.80 -3.36
C PHE A 128 7.20 -15.11 -3.26
N GLU A 129 6.85 -15.68 -4.40
CA GLU A 129 6.22 -16.99 -4.49
C GLU A 129 7.27 -18.09 -4.55
N ARG A 130 7.07 -19.13 -3.75
CA ARG A 130 7.76 -20.41 -3.86
C ARG A 130 6.95 -21.33 -4.76
N PHE A 131 7.56 -21.76 -5.87
CA PHE A 131 6.96 -22.68 -6.84
C PHE A 131 7.92 -23.83 -7.14
N GLU A 132 7.47 -24.81 -7.93
CA GLU A 132 8.33 -25.90 -8.37
C GLU A 132 9.46 -25.36 -9.26
N GLY A 133 10.70 -25.44 -8.77
CA GLY A 133 11.88 -24.98 -9.50
C GLY A 133 12.46 -23.65 -9.02
N GLY A 134 11.86 -22.98 -8.03
CA GLY A 134 12.53 -21.83 -7.40
C GLY A 134 11.63 -20.83 -6.68
N VAL A 135 12.10 -19.59 -6.68
CA VAL A 135 11.42 -18.43 -6.11
C VAL A 135 11.25 -17.39 -7.22
N ARG A 136 10.07 -16.80 -7.33
CA ARG A 136 9.77 -15.70 -8.27
C ARG A 136 9.08 -14.56 -7.55
N ASN A 137 9.13 -13.37 -8.13
CA ASN A 137 8.27 -12.25 -7.74
C ASN A 137 6.92 -12.41 -8.45
N THR A 138 5.82 -12.38 -7.70
CA THR A 138 4.45 -12.63 -8.18
C THR A 138 3.51 -11.57 -7.65
#